data_AF-A0A6J7J4Y6-F1
#
_entry.id   AF-A0A6J7J4Y6-F1
#
_cell.length_a   1.000
_cell.length_b   1.000
_cell.length_c   1.000
_cell.angle_alpha   90.00
_cell.angle_beta   90.00
_cell.angle_gamma   90.00
#
_symmetry.space_group_name_H-M   'P 1'
#
loop_
_entity.id
_entity.type
_entity.pdbx_description
1 polymer ?
#
loop_
_entity_poly.entity_id
_entity_poly.type
_entity_poly.pdbx_seq_one_letter_code
_entity_poly.pdbx_strand_id
1 'polypeptide(L)'
;MTVLLVSSALTLSTAHTAAADPLTNFLDPVADPALYLPTPLGEPFFDPPAGFEELPPGSVLGTRRVSVGPLFTPVISTQILYRTSDSKDRPVAAATTVIVPDAPWAGPGTRPVVAYNMAINSLGNTCAPSWTLPRGIAREIPAVQAFLAKNYAVVVTDHEGPRQAYAAGRMAGHAVLDALRAMVRLPELGLPASSPIAVTGYSGGAIATGWAAQLAPSYAPEVNLVGAAFGGPPTDYRILLTSMNGNVRRRCSCPQRSELPASIPRCSP
;
A
#
# COMPACT_ATOMS: atom_id res chain seq x y z
N MET A 1 55.71 14.21 -51.21
CA MET A 1 54.33 14.73 -51.14
C MET A 1 53.42 13.53 -51.23
N THR A 2 53.02 12.97 -50.08
CA THR A 2 52.30 11.69 -49.99
C THR A 2 51.02 11.95 -49.21
N VAL A 3 49.88 11.84 -49.87
CA VAL A 3 48.54 12.10 -49.31
C VAL A 3 48.02 10.80 -48.70
N LEU A 4 47.76 10.79 -47.39
CA LEU A 4 47.03 9.72 -46.70
C LEU A 4 45.52 9.96 -46.84
N LEU A 5 44.82 9.00 -47.43
CA LEU A 5 43.36 8.93 -47.47
C LEU A 5 42.85 8.24 -46.19
N VAL A 6 42.02 8.93 -45.40
CA VAL A 6 41.32 8.37 -44.25
C VAL A 6 39.93 7.94 -44.69
N SER A 7 39.65 6.64 -44.70
CA SER A 7 38.31 6.09 -44.97
C SER A 7 37.49 6.08 -43.68
N SER A 8 36.38 6.83 -43.66
CA SER A 8 35.40 6.81 -42.57
C SER A 8 34.39 5.67 -42.82
N ALA A 9 34.31 4.70 -41.90
CA ALA A 9 33.29 3.66 -41.94
C ALA A 9 32.02 4.13 -41.19
N LEU A 10 30.92 4.29 -41.93
CA LEU A 10 29.61 4.62 -41.37
C LEU A 10 28.95 3.32 -40.88
N THR A 11 28.87 3.10 -39.57
CA THR A 11 28.13 1.96 -39.00
C THR A 11 26.63 2.24 -39.05
N LEU A 12 25.91 1.59 -39.97
CA LEU A 12 24.44 1.57 -39.94
C LEU A 12 23.97 0.71 -38.75
N SER A 13 23.36 1.36 -37.75
CA SER A 13 22.62 0.66 -36.70
C SER A 13 21.30 0.15 -37.29
N THR A 14 21.15 -1.16 -37.42
CA THR A 14 19.87 -1.79 -37.78
C THR A 14 18.92 -1.69 -36.60
N ALA A 15 17.93 -0.83 -36.70
CA ALA A 15 16.79 -0.81 -35.79
C ALA A 15 16.11 -2.19 -35.84
N HIS A 16 16.17 -2.94 -34.73
CA HIS A 16 15.39 -4.15 -34.57
C HIS A 16 13.92 -3.72 -34.39
N THR A 17 13.13 -3.81 -35.45
CA THR A 17 11.67 -3.79 -35.33
C THR A 17 11.26 -5.07 -34.61
N ALA A 18 10.98 -4.97 -33.31
CA ALA A 18 10.31 -6.04 -32.58
C ALA A 18 8.92 -6.24 -33.21
N ALA A 19 8.74 -7.30 -33.98
CA ALA A 19 7.44 -7.69 -34.48
C ALA A 19 6.61 -8.22 -33.31
N ALA A 20 5.50 -7.56 -32.99
CA ALA A 20 4.55 -8.07 -32.01
C ALA A 20 3.88 -9.33 -32.60
N ASP A 21 4.04 -10.49 -31.94
CA ASP A 21 3.31 -11.72 -32.24
C ASP A 21 2.13 -11.87 -31.25
N PRO A 22 0.93 -11.40 -31.60
CA PRO A 22 -0.21 -11.41 -30.69
C PRO A 22 -0.74 -12.82 -30.40
N LEU A 23 -0.52 -13.79 -31.30
CA LEU A 23 -1.01 -15.16 -31.13
C LEU A 23 -0.14 -15.93 -30.15
N THR A 24 1.18 -15.83 -30.27
CA THR A 24 2.10 -16.44 -29.30
C THR A 24 1.97 -15.79 -27.92
N ASN A 25 1.82 -14.46 -27.85
CA ASN A 25 1.55 -13.77 -26.56
C ASN A 25 0.20 -14.13 -25.92
N PHE A 26 -0.78 -14.58 -26.70
CA PHE A 26 -2.07 -15.04 -26.17
C PHE A 26 -2.01 -16.49 -25.67
N LEU A 27 -1.26 -17.34 -26.37
CA LEU A 27 -1.12 -18.77 -26.05
C LEU A 27 -0.07 -19.03 -24.96
N ASP A 28 1.00 -18.24 -24.93
CA ASP A 28 2.09 -18.31 -23.96
C ASP A 28 2.45 -16.88 -23.53
N PRO A 29 1.63 -16.25 -22.68
CA PRO A 29 1.86 -14.87 -22.27
C PRO A 29 3.22 -14.76 -21.58
N VAL A 30 4.02 -13.79 -22.02
CA VAL A 30 5.33 -13.48 -21.41
C VAL A 30 5.17 -13.31 -19.90
N ALA A 31 5.67 -14.28 -19.15
CA ALA A 31 5.63 -14.30 -17.69
C ALA A 31 6.82 -13.53 -17.09
N ASP A 32 7.06 -12.30 -17.57
CA ASP A 32 8.08 -11.41 -16.99
C ASP A 32 7.47 -10.61 -15.83
N PRO A 33 7.91 -10.83 -14.58
CA PRO A 33 7.44 -10.04 -13.43
C PRO A 33 7.61 -8.54 -13.60
N ALA A 34 8.59 -8.07 -14.36
CA ALA A 34 8.79 -6.65 -14.60
C ALA A 34 7.61 -5.99 -15.35
N LEU A 35 6.79 -6.78 -16.06
CA LEU A 35 5.62 -6.28 -16.80
C LEU A 35 4.39 -6.03 -15.92
N TYR A 36 4.31 -6.65 -14.73
CA TYR A 36 3.11 -6.57 -13.87
C TYR A 36 3.40 -6.24 -12.41
N LEU A 37 4.66 -6.20 -11.98
CA LEU A 37 5.03 -5.67 -10.67
C LEU A 37 5.00 -4.14 -10.67
N PRO A 38 4.64 -3.51 -9.54
CA PRO A 38 4.63 -2.07 -9.42
C PRO A 38 6.05 -1.50 -9.58
N THR A 39 6.15 -0.34 -10.24
CA THR A 39 7.42 0.42 -10.31
C THR A 39 7.96 0.68 -8.90
N PRO A 40 9.24 0.35 -8.62
CA PRO A 40 9.86 0.66 -7.33
C PRO A 40 9.81 2.15 -7.00
N LEU A 41 9.70 2.49 -5.72
CA LEU A 41 9.64 3.88 -5.27
C LEU A 41 10.99 4.61 -5.33
N GLY A 42 12.10 3.86 -5.43
CA GLY A 42 13.46 4.43 -5.40
C GLY A 42 13.85 5.05 -4.04
N GLU A 43 13.13 4.71 -2.97
CA GLU A 43 13.41 5.17 -1.61
C GLU A 43 13.89 3.98 -0.76
N PRO A 44 15.14 4.01 -0.23
CA PRO A 44 15.70 2.89 0.55
C PRO A 44 14.90 2.49 1.79
N PHE A 45 14.03 3.38 2.29
CA PHE A 45 13.16 3.07 3.42
C PHE A 45 12.19 1.90 3.15
N PHE A 46 11.83 1.66 1.88
CA PHE A 46 10.92 0.56 1.51
C PHE A 46 11.65 -0.74 1.20
N ASP A 47 12.98 -0.74 1.22
CA ASP A 47 13.81 -1.92 1.00
C ASP A 47 14.04 -2.61 2.36
N PRO A 48 13.50 -3.81 2.58
CA PRO A 48 13.68 -4.50 3.85
C PRO A 48 15.14 -4.97 4.01
N PRO A 49 15.67 -4.98 5.25
CA PRO A 49 17.01 -5.48 5.52
C PRO A 49 17.09 -6.99 5.25
N ALA A 50 18.27 -7.49 4.91
CA ALA A 50 18.48 -8.93 4.72
C ALA A 50 18.12 -9.73 5.98
N GLY A 51 17.47 -10.88 5.81
CA GLY A 51 17.06 -11.76 6.91
C GLY A 51 15.76 -11.36 7.60
N PHE A 52 15.07 -10.32 7.12
CA PHE A 52 13.77 -9.93 7.67
C PHE A 52 12.72 -11.05 7.55
N GLU A 53 12.91 -11.97 6.62
CA GLU A 53 12.02 -13.09 6.34
C GLU A 53 11.88 -14.05 7.52
N GLU A 54 12.94 -14.17 8.32
CA GLU A 54 13.02 -15.04 9.49
C GLU A 54 12.39 -14.40 10.74
N LEU A 55 12.14 -13.09 10.71
CA LEU A 55 11.52 -12.38 11.82
C LEU A 55 10.03 -12.73 11.94
N PRO A 56 9.44 -12.68 13.15
CA PRO A 56 8.02 -12.93 13.33
C PRO A 56 7.14 -11.82 12.70
N PRO A 57 5.88 -12.13 12.31
CA PRO A 57 4.90 -11.13 11.89
C PRO A 57 4.78 -9.95 12.87
N GLY A 58 4.73 -8.73 12.32
CA GLY A 58 4.70 -7.49 13.08
C GLY A 58 6.05 -7.01 13.60
N SER A 59 7.16 -7.68 13.29
CA SER A 59 8.50 -7.16 13.60
C SER A 59 8.76 -5.85 12.89
N VAL A 60 9.28 -4.86 13.63
CA VAL A 60 9.67 -3.56 13.08
C VAL A 60 11.02 -3.71 12.38
N LEU A 61 11.07 -3.29 11.12
CA LEU A 61 12.25 -3.34 10.26
C LEU A 61 12.92 -1.97 10.12
N GLY A 62 12.14 -0.90 10.26
CA GLY A 62 12.64 0.47 10.22
C GLY A 62 11.55 1.47 10.57
N THR A 63 11.95 2.64 11.07
CA THR A 63 11.03 3.73 11.39
C THR A 63 11.55 5.05 10.84
N ARG A 64 10.65 5.97 10.48
CA ARG A 64 10.99 7.36 10.16
C ARG A 64 9.85 8.29 10.53
N ARG A 65 10.19 9.53 10.91
CA ARG A 65 9.18 10.59 11.04
C ARG A 65 8.80 11.11 9.67
N VAL A 66 7.52 11.39 9.48
CA VAL A 66 6.98 12.02 8.27
C VAL A 66 6.01 13.11 8.66
N SER A 67 5.87 14.12 7.81
CA SER A 67 4.71 15.01 7.87
C SER A 67 3.52 14.29 7.24
N VAL A 68 2.30 14.49 7.74
CA VAL A 68 1.06 14.07 7.08
C VAL A 68 0.17 15.29 6.96
N GLY A 69 -0.44 15.49 5.79
CA GLY A 69 -1.26 16.68 5.58
C GLY A 69 -2.18 16.58 4.37
N PRO A 70 -3.03 17.60 4.15
CA PRO A 70 -3.30 18.68 5.11
C PRO A 70 -4.11 18.17 6.33
N LEU A 71 -3.67 18.50 7.54
CA LEU A 71 -4.35 18.19 8.80
C LEU A 71 -4.51 19.47 9.63
N PHE A 72 -5.60 19.56 10.39
CA PHE A 72 -5.84 20.66 11.34
C PHE A 72 -5.49 20.28 12.77
N THR A 73 -5.48 18.99 13.08
CA THR A 73 -5.05 18.49 14.38
C THR A 73 -3.52 18.42 14.41
N PRO A 74 -2.84 19.01 15.41
CA PRO A 74 -1.42 18.80 15.63
C PRO A 74 -1.13 17.32 15.93
N VAL A 75 -0.19 16.75 15.17
CA VAL A 75 0.12 15.32 15.22
C VAL A 75 1.61 15.06 15.07
N ILE A 76 2.04 13.97 15.68
CA ILE A 76 3.27 13.26 15.35
C ILE A 76 2.91 12.09 14.45
N SER A 77 3.56 11.99 13.28
CA SER A 77 3.39 10.85 12.37
C SER A 77 4.69 10.08 12.21
N THR A 78 4.59 8.75 12.32
CA THR A 78 5.71 7.82 12.18
C THR A 78 5.37 6.78 11.13
N GLN A 79 6.22 6.61 10.14
CA GLN A 79 6.18 5.47 9.24
C GLN A 79 6.97 4.32 9.81
N ILE A 80 6.42 3.13 9.66
CA ILE A 80 7.02 1.88 10.12
C ILE A 80 7.07 0.96 8.91
N LEU A 81 8.28 0.49 8.56
CA LEU A 81 8.45 -0.69 7.74
C LEU A 81 8.41 -1.90 8.66
N TYR A 82 7.57 -2.89 8.36
CA TYR A 82 7.38 -4.05 9.22
C TYR A 82 7.24 -5.34 8.41
N ARG A 83 7.56 -6.46 9.05
CA ARG A 83 7.42 -7.81 8.49
C ARG A 83 5.96 -8.25 8.56
N THR A 84 5.41 -8.71 7.44
CA THR A 84 4.07 -9.35 7.34
C THR A 84 4.10 -10.59 6.43
N SER A 85 2.95 -11.08 6.01
CA SER A 85 2.82 -12.29 5.19
C SER A 85 1.87 -12.07 4.01
N ASP A 86 2.26 -12.57 2.84
CA ASP A 86 1.44 -12.48 1.64
C ASP A 86 0.24 -13.45 1.68
N SER A 87 -0.57 -13.46 0.62
CA SER A 87 -1.74 -14.34 0.52
C SER A 87 -1.42 -15.85 0.54
N LYS A 88 -0.14 -16.23 0.44
CA LYS A 88 0.36 -17.61 0.50
C LYS A 88 1.21 -17.84 1.77
N ASP A 89 1.07 -16.98 2.77
CA ASP A 89 1.78 -17.05 4.05
C ASP A 89 3.31 -16.91 3.93
N ARG A 90 3.80 -16.34 2.81
CA ARG A 90 5.23 -16.10 2.59
C ARG A 90 5.62 -14.75 3.18
N PRO A 91 6.83 -14.62 3.78
CA PRO A 91 7.25 -13.37 4.37
C PRO A 91 7.39 -12.26 3.33
N VAL A 92 6.85 -11.09 3.64
CA VAL A 92 6.99 -9.85 2.86
C VAL A 92 7.09 -8.66 3.80
N ALA A 93 7.63 -7.54 3.34
CA ALA A 93 7.63 -6.29 4.09
C ALA A 93 6.50 -5.37 3.60
N ALA A 94 5.89 -4.63 4.51
CA ALA A 94 4.91 -3.60 4.20
C ALA A 94 5.15 -2.36 5.04
N ALA A 95 4.59 -1.23 4.62
CA ALA A 95 4.68 0.03 5.36
C ALA A 95 3.33 0.42 5.97
N THR A 96 3.38 1.10 7.10
CA THR A 96 2.22 1.72 7.74
C THR A 96 2.60 3.09 8.26
N THR A 97 1.64 4.01 8.31
CA THR A 97 1.79 5.34 8.89
C THR A 97 0.92 5.42 10.14
N VAL A 98 1.56 5.58 11.30
CA VAL A 98 0.88 5.81 12.58
C VAL A 98 0.86 7.30 12.86
N ILE A 99 -0.34 7.85 13.04
CA ILE A 99 -0.60 9.28 13.23
C ILE A 99 -1.19 9.47 14.62
N VAL A 100 -0.47 10.19 15.48
CA VAL A 100 -0.75 10.31 16.90
C VAL A 100 -0.98 11.79 17.22
N PRO A 101 -2.17 12.19 17.71
CA PRO A 101 -2.39 13.55 18.18
C PRO A 101 -1.39 13.96 19.28
N ASP A 102 -0.89 15.20 19.21
CA ASP A 102 0.04 15.75 20.19
C ASP A 102 -0.62 15.95 21.56
N ALA A 103 -1.92 16.25 21.55
CA ALA A 103 -2.70 16.42 22.77
C ALA A 103 -2.75 15.11 23.59
N PRO A 104 -2.54 15.13 24.91
CA PRO A 104 -2.64 13.93 25.73
C PRO A 104 -4.05 13.34 25.68
N TRP A 105 -4.17 12.02 25.84
CA TRP A 105 -5.48 11.37 25.92
C TRP A 105 -6.12 11.68 27.29
N ALA A 106 -7.35 12.22 27.26
CA ALA A 106 -8.08 12.63 28.47
C ALA A 106 -9.26 11.70 28.81
N GLY A 107 -9.55 10.71 27.96
CA GLY A 107 -10.58 9.72 28.25
C GLY A 107 -10.09 8.61 29.19
N PRO A 108 -10.98 7.67 29.56
CA PRO A 108 -10.59 6.55 30.40
C PRO A 108 -9.60 5.63 29.67
N GLY A 109 -8.75 4.94 30.44
CA GLY A 109 -7.82 3.94 29.94
C GLY A 109 -6.78 4.49 28.97
N THR A 110 -6.31 3.62 28.07
CA THR A 110 -5.32 3.96 27.04
C THR A 110 -5.98 4.52 25.80
N ARG A 111 -5.25 5.38 25.06
CA ARG A 111 -5.77 6.06 23.88
C ARG A 111 -6.32 5.06 22.85
N PRO A 112 -7.56 5.25 22.36
CA PRO A 112 -8.11 4.44 21.28
C PRO A 112 -7.35 4.63 19.96
N VAL A 113 -7.30 3.55 19.18
CA VAL A 113 -6.67 3.50 17.86
C VAL A 113 -7.71 3.16 16.80
N VAL A 114 -7.69 3.89 15.70
CA VAL A 114 -8.47 3.59 14.52
C VAL A 114 -7.54 3.13 13.41
N ALA A 115 -7.61 1.84 13.06
CA ALA A 115 -6.99 1.33 11.85
C ALA A 115 -7.87 1.70 10.65
N TYR A 116 -7.54 2.82 9.99
CA TYR A 116 -8.28 3.34 8.86
C TYR A 116 -7.70 2.80 7.55
N ASN A 117 -8.43 1.86 6.94
CA ASN A 117 -8.06 1.23 5.69
C ASN A 117 -8.56 2.08 4.52
N MET A 118 -7.65 2.88 3.96
CA MET A 118 -7.91 3.68 2.77
C MET A 118 -8.20 2.80 1.55
N ALA A 119 -9.04 3.27 0.63
CA ALA A 119 -9.30 2.62 -0.65
C ALA A 119 -8.17 2.93 -1.65
N ILE A 120 -7.08 2.13 -1.59
CA ILE A 120 -5.90 2.26 -2.46
C ILE A 120 -6.28 2.05 -3.92
N ASN A 121 -6.98 0.94 -4.22
CA ASN A 121 -7.59 0.68 -5.53
C ASN A 121 -6.61 0.88 -6.70
N SER A 122 -5.38 0.38 -6.57
CA SER A 122 -4.32 0.62 -7.55
C SER A 122 -3.38 -0.59 -7.65
N LEU A 123 -2.54 -0.60 -8.68
CA LEU A 123 -1.44 -1.56 -8.83
C LEU A 123 -0.06 -0.86 -8.82
N GLY A 124 -0.02 0.42 -8.44
CA GLY A 124 1.22 1.22 -8.46
C GLY A 124 1.65 1.66 -7.06
N ASN A 125 2.94 1.53 -6.74
CA ASN A 125 3.47 1.84 -5.41
C ASN A 125 3.27 3.32 -5.00
N THR A 126 3.22 4.25 -5.97
CA THR A 126 2.96 5.68 -5.70
C THR A 126 1.54 5.97 -5.21
N CYS A 127 0.69 4.95 -5.14
CA CYS A 127 -0.69 5.06 -4.70
C CYS A 127 -0.88 4.56 -3.26
N ALA A 128 0.15 3.94 -2.68
CA ALA A 128 0.14 3.50 -1.31
C ALA A 128 -0.03 4.69 -0.33
N PRO A 129 -0.78 4.51 0.78
CA PRO A 129 -0.96 5.54 1.80
C PRO A 129 0.36 6.10 2.33
N SER A 130 1.37 5.25 2.57
CA SER A 130 2.70 5.70 3.01
C SER A 130 3.38 6.66 2.02
N TRP A 131 3.06 6.58 0.72
CA TRP A 131 3.57 7.51 -0.28
C TRP A 131 2.73 8.78 -0.36
N THR A 132 1.42 8.64 -0.31
CA THR A 132 0.45 9.71 -0.59
C THR A 132 0.21 10.64 0.60
N LEU A 133 0.23 10.10 1.84
CA LEU A 133 0.02 10.88 3.07
C LEU A 133 1.07 11.97 3.27
N PRO A 134 2.40 11.70 3.12
CA PRO A 134 3.40 12.75 3.30
C PRO A 134 3.44 13.80 2.20
N ARG A 135 2.85 13.48 1.04
CA ARG A 135 2.82 14.36 -0.13
C ARG A 135 1.55 15.21 -0.20
N GLY A 136 0.63 15.06 0.75
CA GLY A 136 -0.60 15.84 0.78
C GLY A 136 -1.61 15.48 -0.30
N ILE A 137 -1.49 14.29 -0.91
CA ILE A 137 -2.31 13.86 -2.05
C ILE A 137 -3.20 12.65 -1.72
N ALA A 138 -3.20 12.21 -0.46
CA ALA A 138 -4.08 11.16 0.03
C ALA A 138 -5.54 11.64 0.01
N ARG A 139 -6.39 10.97 -0.79
CA ARG A 139 -7.77 11.41 -1.05
C ARG A 139 -8.70 11.34 0.16
N GLU A 140 -8.43 10.43 1.08
CA GLU A 140 -9.28 10.16 2.25
C GLU A 140 -8.75 10.83 3.54
N ILE A 141 -7.88 11.83 3.40
CA ILE A 141 -7.41 12.66 4.53
C ILE A 141 -8.54 13.23 5.40
N PRO A 142 -9.68 13.70 4.85
CA PRO A 142 -10.78 14.17 5.70
C PRO A 142 -11.31 13.12 6.69
N ALA A 143 -11.29 11.83 6.32
CA ALA A 143 -11.69 10.76 7.22
C ALA A 143 -10.65 10.54 8.33
N VAL A 144 -9.36 10.57 8.00
CA VAL A 144 -8.26 10.55 8.97
C VAL A 144 -8.39 11.72 9.96
N GLN A 145 -8.60 12.93 9.45
CA GLN A 145 -8.80 14.14 10.24
C GLN A 145 -10.00 14.03 11.20
N ALA A 146 -11.09 13.38 10.79
CA ALA A 146 -12.26 13.20 11.65
C ALA A 146 -11.98 12.34 12.90
N PHE A 147 -11.12 11.33 12.78
CA PHE A 147 -10.68 10.52 13.93
C PHE A 147 -9.67 11.26 14.80
N LEU A 148 -8.72 11.95 14.18
CA LEU A 148 -7.74 12.77 14.90
C LEU A 148 -8.40 13.91 15.69
N ALA A 149 -9.48 14.51 15.17
CA ALA A 149 -10.26 15.52 15.87
C ALA A 149 -10.94 15.00 17.14
N LYS A 150 -11.13 13.68 17.26
CA LYS A 150 -11.61 13.00 18.48
C LYS A 150 -10.46 12.58 19.42
N ASN A 151 -9.24 13.00 19.11
CA ASN A 151 -8.02 12.64 19.83
C ASN A 151 -7.71 11.12 19.81
N TYR A 152 -8.21 10.41 18.80
CA TYR A 152 -7.82 9.02 18.54
C TYR A 152 -6.52 8.98 17.74
N ALA A 153 -5.68 7.97 17.98
CA ALA A 153 -4.59 7.68 17.06
C ALA A 153 -5.13 6.98 15.82
N VAL A 154 -4.51 7.19 14.67
CA VAL A 154 -4.91 6.58 13.40
C VAL A 154 -3.74 5.79 12.82
N VAL A 155 -3.99 4.54 12.44
CA VAL A 155 -3.03 3.68 11.73
C VAL A 155 -3.53 3.51 10.30
N VAL A 156 -2.72 3.93 9.32
CA VAL A 156 -3.05 3.81 7.90
C VAL A 156 -2.01 2.94 7.23
N THR A 157 -2.44 1.78 6.74
CA THR A 157 -1.54 0.71 6.29
C THR A 157 -1.59 0.54 4.78
N ASP A 158 -0.44 0.27 4.17
CA ASP A 158 -0.31 -0.12 2.77
C ASP A 158 -0.75 -1.59 2.59
N HIS A 159 -2.05 -1.83 2.77
CA HIS A 159 -2.62 -3.19 2.89
C HIS A 159 -2.57 -4.01 1.60
N GLU A 160 -2.28 -3.40 0.44
CA GLU A 160 -2.05 -4.15 -0.80
C GLU A 160 -0.63 -4.76 -0.87
N GLY A 161 0.25 -4.41 0.08
CA GLY A 161 1.59 -4.97 0.19
C GLY A 161 2.57 -4.48 -0.89
N PRO A 162 3.80 -5.05 -0.92
CA PRO A 162 4.87 -4.56 -1.80
C PRO A 162 4.62 -4.85 -3.28
N ARG A 163 3.63 -5.70 -3.59
CA ARG A 163 3.24 -6.06 -4.96
C ARG A 163 1.97 -5.34 -5.41
N GLN A 164 1.43 -4.42 -4.59
CA GLN A 164 0.15 -3.73 -4.84
C GLN A 164 -0.94 -4.73 -5.26
N ALA A 165 -1.09 -5.79 -4.47
CA ALA A 165 -2.01 -6.89 -4.74
C ALA A 165 -3.45 -6.47 -4.40
N TYR A 166 -4.01 -5.55 -5.18
CA TYR A 166 -5.40 -5.12 -5.05
C TYR A 166 -6.34 -6.33 -5.00
N ALA A 167 -7.37 -6.24 -4.14
CA ALA A 167 -8.34 -7.30 -3.89
C ALA A 167 -7.80 -8.60 -3.24
N ALA A 168 -6.48 -8.70 -2.98
CA ALA A 168 -5.90 -9.84 -2.27
C ALA A 168 -6.18 -9.76 -0.77
N GLY A 169 -7.36 -10.22 -0.36
CA GLY A 169 -7.87 -10.06 0.99
C GLY A 169 -6.97 -10.63 2.11
N ARG A 170 -6.38 -11.82 1.92
CA ARG A 170 -5.46 -12.40 2.92
C ARG A 170 -4.23 -11.53 3.15
N MET A 171 -3.56 -11.07 2.08
CA MET A 171 -2.48 -10.09 2.16
C MET A 171 -2.92 -8.84 2.94
N ALA A 172 -4.09 -8.29 2.62
CA ALA A 172 -4.61 -7.09 3.28
C ALA A 172 -4.90 -7.29 4.76
N GLY A 173 -5.51 -8.41 5.14
CA GLY A 173 -5.77 -8.75 6.52
C GLY A 173 -4.49 -8.96 7.33
N HIS A 174 -3.51 -9.70 6.79
CA HIS A 174 -2.20 -9.86 7.44
C HIS A 174 -1.49 -8.52 7.63
N ALA A 175 -1.42 -7.70 6.57
CA ALA A 175 -0.77 -6.39 6.62
C ALA A 175 -1.38 -5.51 7.71
N VAL A 176 -2.72 -5.39 7.77
CA VAL A 176 -3.40 -4.58 8.79
C VAL A 176 -3.12 -5.09 10.21
N LEU A 177 -3.23 -6.39 10.45
CA LEU A 177 -3.03 -6.97 11.78
C LEU A 177 -1.56 -6.89 12.22
N ASP A 178 -0.62 -7.11 11.31
CA ASP A 178 0.80 -7.01 11.60
C ASP A 178 1.28 -5.56 11.75
N ALA A 179 0.64 -4.60 11.08
CA ALA A 179 0.86 -3.18 11.34
C ALA A 179 0.46 -2.80 12.78
N LEU A 180 -0.63 -3.37 13.29
CA LEU A 180 -1.05 -3.16 14.68
C LEU A 180 -0.09 -3.81 15.68
N ARG A 181 0.44 -4.98 15.38
CA ARG A 181 1.54 -5.59 16.15
C ARG A 181 2.79 -4.71 16.15
N ALA A 182 3.18 -4.20 14.98
CA ALA A 182 4.35 -3.34 14.82
C ALA A 182 4.18 -2.02 15.60
N MET A 183 2.99 -1.42 15.56
CA MET A 183 2.64 -0.25 16.38
C MET A 183 2.84 -0.53 17.87
N VAL A 184 2.31 -1.63 18.39
CA VAL A 184 2.42 -1.99 19.82
C VAL A 184 3.88 -2.21 20.24
N ARG A 185 4.74 -2.67 19.32
CA ARG A 185 6.17 -2.89 19.56
C ARG A 185 7.01 -1.61 19.57
N LEU A 186 6.42 -0.44 19.37
CA LEU A 186 7.07 0.87 19.45
C LEU A 186 6.52 1.69 20.63
N PRO A 187 7.10 1.55 21.83
CA PRO A 187 6.64 2.25 23.03
C PRO A 187 6.59 3.78 22.88
N GLU A 188 7.45 4.35 22.04
CA GLU A 188 7.51 5.79 21.78
C GLU A 188 6.25 6.35 21.12
N LEU A 189 5.37 5.51 20.58
CA LEU A 189 4.08 5.92 20.05
C LEU A 189 3.05 6.18 21.16
N GLY A 190 3.28 5.67 22.38
CA GLY A 190 2.32 5.77 23.48
C GLY A 190 1.03 4.97 23.26
N LEU A 191 1.09 3.92 22.43
CA LEU A 191 -0.05 3.06 22.05
C LEU A 191 0.23 1.61 22.48
N PRO A 192 0.05 1.28 23.77
CA PRO A 192 0.34 -0.05 24.29
C PRO A 192 -0.66 -1.10 23.79
N ALA A 193 -0.38 -2.38 24.04
CA ALA A 193 -1.25 -3.51 23.66
C ALA A 193 -2.69 -3.41 24.21
N SER A 194 -2.88 -2.70 25.34
CA SER A 194 -4.20 -2.46 25.93
C SER A 194 -5.02 -1.38 25.22
N SER A 195 -4.45 -0.63 24.28
CA SER A 195 -5.20 0.36 23.49
C SER A 195 -6.35 -0.32 22.76
N PRO A 196 -7.60 0.16 22.92
CA PRO A 196 -8.72 -0.39 22.18
C PRO A 196 -8.59 -0.02 20.70
N ILE A 197 -8.63 -1.02 19.82
CA ILE A 197 -8.45 -0.83 18.38
C ILE A 197 -9.78 -1.08 17.67
N ALA A 198 -10.19 -0.15 16.81
CA ALA A 198 -11.26 -0.36 15.85
C ALA A 198 -10.69 -0.35 14.42
N VAL A 199 -11.13 -1.29 13.57
CA VAL A 199 -10.77 -1.31 12.13
C VAL A 199 -11.92 -0.78 11.29
N THR A 200 -11.65 0.08 10.32
CA THR A 200 -12.70 0.62 9.45
C THR A 200 -12.19 1.00 8.06
N GLY A 201 -13.07 0.91 7.06
CA GLY A 201 -12.77 1.27 5.67
C GLY A 201 -14.00 1.14 4.77
N TYR A 202 -13.99 1.82 3.63
CA TYR A 202 -15.08 1.81 2.66
C TYR A 202 -14.58 1.37 1.28
N SER A 203 -15.45 0.79 0.45
CA SER A 203 -15.12 0.34 -0.91
C SER A 203 -13.92 -0.63 -0.92
N GLY A 204 -12.81 -0.33 -1.60
CA GLY A 204 -11.60 -1.16 -1.54
C GLY A 204 -11.03 -1.33 -0.14
N GLY A 205 -11.11 -0.28 0.70
CA GLY A 205 -10.70 -0.34 2.09
C GLY A 205 -11.59 -1.26 2.94
N ALA A 206 -12.82 -1.51 2.52
CA ALA A 206 -13.71 -2.47 3.17
C ALA A 206 -13.26 -3.92 2.96
N ILE A 207 -12.52 -4.22 1.88
CA ILE A 207 -11.87 -5.53 1.69
C ILE A 207 -10.86 -5.76 2.81
N ALA A 208 -9.91 -4.84 2.97
CA ALA A 208 -8.87 -4.93 3.99
C ALA A 208 -9.48 -5.00 5.40
N THR A 209 -10.50 -4.19 5.66
CA THR A 209 -11.20 -4.17 6.95
C THR A 209 -11.90 -5.50 7.25
N GLY A 210 -12.66 -6.03 6.29
CA GLY A 210 -13.39 -7.29 6.44
C GLY A 210 -12.43 -8.46 6.65
N TRP A 211 -11.35 -8.53 5.88
CA TRP A 211 -10.33 -9.58 6.02
C TRP A 211 -9.54 -9.48 7.33
N ALA A 212 -9.18 -8.27 7.77
CA ALA A 212 -8.55 -8.08 9.08
C ALA A 212 -9.48 -8.57 10.21
N ALA A 213 -10.76 -8.20 10.17
CA ALA A 213 -11.74 -8.65 11.16
C ALA A 213 -11.95 -10.18 11.14
N GLN A 214 -11.99 -10.78 9.95
CA GLN A 214 -12.16 -12.23 9.79
C GLN A 214 -10.94 -13.01 10.29
N LEU A 215 -9.73 -12.51 10.02
CA LEU A 215 -8.49 -13.21 10.38
C LEU A 215 -8.09 -12.99 11.84
N ALA A 216 -8.47 -11.87 12.47
CA ALA A 216 -8.01 -11.48 13.81
C ALA A 216 -8.07 -12.62 14.86
N PRO A 217 -9.18 -13.38 15.03
CA PRO A 217 -9.26 -14.41 16.08
C PRO A 217 -8.26 -15.56 15.91
N SER A 218 -7.80 -15.82 14.68
CA SER A 218 -6.92 -16.95 14.36
C SER A 218 -5.48 -16.53 14.07
N TYR A 219 -5.30 -15.38 13.43
CA TYR A 219 -3.99 -14.89 12.99
C TYR A 219 -3.33 -13.97 14.02
N ALA A 220 -4.10 -13.14 14.72
CA ALA A 220 -3.60 -12.15 15.68
C ALA A 220 -4.53 -11.96 16.89
N PRO A 221 -4.82 -13.03 17.66
CA PRO A 221 -5.75 -12.98 18.78
C PRO A 221 -5.31 -12.05 19.92
N GLU A 222 -4.03 -11.69 19.98
CA GLU A 222 -3.46 -10.76 20.95
C GLU A 222 -3.71 -9.28 20.61
N VAL A 223 -4.16 -8.97 19.39
CA VAL A 223 -4.54 -7.60 19.00
C VAL A 223 -5.86 -7.26 19.67
N ASN A 224 -5.90 -6.18 20.47
CA ASN A 224 -7.09 -5.72 21.19
C ASN A 224 -8.14 -5.07 20.28
N LEU A 225 -8.69 -5.85 19.35
CA LEU A 225 -9.68 -5.43 18.39
C LEU A 225 -11.07 -5.41 19.05
N VAL A 226 -11.58 -4.21 19.32
CA VAL A 226 -12.88 -4.01 20.00
C VAL A 226 -14.05 -3.81 19.03
N GLY A 227 -13.78 -3.65 17.74
CA GLY A 227 -14.82 -3.52 16.74
C GLY A 227 -14.32 -3.37 15.31
N ALA A 228 -15.20 -3.67 14.36
CA ALA A 228 -14.98 -3.48 12.93
C ALA A 228 -16.23 -2.83 12.31
N ALA A 229 -16.02 -1.82 11.47
CA ALA A 229 -17.09 -1.18 10.72
C ALA A 229 -16.64 -0.92 9.28
N PHE A 230 -17.32 -1.49 8.30
CA PHE A 230 -16.96 -1.33 6.88
C PHE A 230 -18.18 -1.28 5.98
N GLY A 231 -18.05 -0.62 4.82
CA GLY A 231 -19.17 -0.38 3.91
C GLY A 231 -18.78 -0.51 2.43
N GLY A 232 -19.75 -0.90 1.60
CA GLY A 232 -19.55 -1.17 0.18
C GLY A 232 -18.46 -2.21 -0.15
N PRO A 233 -18.29 -3.31 0.63
CA PRO A 233 -17.25 -4.29 0.33
C PRO A 233 -17.55 -5.02 -0.99
N PRO A 234 -16.60 -5.08 -1.93
CA PRO A 234 -16.70 -6.00 -3.06
C PRO A 234 -16.42 -7.43 -2.56
N THR A 235 -17.46 -8.13 -2.17
CA THR A 235 -17.37 -9.51 -1.64
C THR A 235 -17.33 -10.57 -2.74
N ASP A 236 -17.79 -10.23 -3.95
CA ASP A 236 -17.65 -11.06 -5.16
C ASP A 236 -17.01 -10.23 -6.28
N TYR A 237 -15.76 -10.53 -6.59
CA TYR A 237 -15.00 -9.81 -7.62
C TYR A 237 -15.52 -10.04 -9.04
N ARG A 238 -16.29 -11.11 -9.30
CA ARG A 238 -16.93 -11.31 -10.61
C ARG A 238 -17.97 -10.25 -10.88
N ILE A 239 -18.65 -9.77 -9.84
CA ILE A 239 -19.61 -8.66 -9.95
C ILE A 239 -18.89 -7.38 -10.33
N LEU A 240 -17.66 -7.14 -9.84
CA LEU A 240 -16.87 -5.99 -10.29
C LEU A 240 -16.50 -6.10 -11.77
N LEU A 241 -16.07 -7.29 -12.21
CA LEU A 241 -15.74 -7.54 -13.62
C LEU A 241 -16.93 -7.27 -14.54
N THR A 242 -18.15 -7.66 -14.17
CA THR A 242 -19.33 -7.45 -15.01
C THR A 242 -19.93 -6.05 -14.88
N SER A 243 -19.83 -5.42 -13.71
CA SER A 243 -20.44 -4.09 -13.45
C SER A 243 -19.53 -2.90 -13.77
N MET A 244 -18.21 -3.09 -13.78
CA MET A 244 -17.24 -2.01 -13.98
C MET A 244 -16.49 -2.12 -15.31
N ASN A 245 -16.37 -3.31 -15.90
CA ASN A 245 -15.83 -3.45 -17.25
C ASN A 245 -16.80 -2.82 -18.26
N GLY A 246 -16.29 -2.05 -19.23
CA GLY A 246 -17.13 -1.33 -20.18
C GLY A 246 -17.44 0.13 -19.82
N ASN A 247 -17.47 0.48 -18.53
CA ASN A 247 -18.33 1.57 -18.04
C ASN A 247 -17.52 2.78 -17.50
N VAL A 248 -18.14 3.96 -17.32
CA VAL A 248 -17.49 5.21 -16.81
C VAL A 248 -16.83 5.03 -15.41
N ARG A 249 -17.17 3.95 -14.69
CA ARG A 249 -16.58 3.57 -13.39
C ARG A 249 -15.22 2.85 -13.49
N ARG A 250 -14.59 2.78 -14.68
CA ARG A 250 -13.27 2.16 -14.92
C ARG A 250 -12.10 2.76 -14.11
N ARG A 251 -12.24 3.96 -13.53
CA ARG A 251 -11.18 4.59 -12.71
C ARG A 251 -11.10 3.99 -11.30
N CYS A 252 -10.47 2.81 -11.17
CA CYS A 252 -9.78 2.48 -9.93
C CYS A 252 -8.64 3.51 -9.74
N SER A 253 -8.68 4.27 -8.65
CA SER A 253 -8.19 5.65 -8.60
C SER A 253 -6.81 5.79 -7.98
N CYS A 254 -5.84 6.23 -8.78
CA CYS A 254 -4.67 7.05 -8.44
C CYS A 254 -3.93 7.28 -9.78
N PRO A 255 -3.56 8.50 -10.18
CA PRO A 255 -2.89 8.71 -11.46
C PRO A 255 -1.51 8.06 -11.41
N GLN A 256 -1.33 6.93 -12.10
CA GLN A 256 -0.01 6.38 -12.37
C GLN A 256 0.71 7.35 -13.32
N ARG A 257 1.83 7.93 -12.89
CA ARG A 257 2.76 8.59 -13.81
C ARG A 257 3.48 7.47 -14.56
N SER A 258 2.88 6.95 -15.63
CA SER A 258 3.46 5.83 -16.39
C SER A 258 4.49 6.34 -17.38
N GLU A 259 5.75 5.94 -17.21
CA GLU A 259 6.75 5.84 -18.29
C GLU A 259 6.48 4.58 -19.13
N LEU A 260 5.22 4.36 -19.53
CA LEU A 260 4.88 3.28 -20.45
C LEU A 260 5.17 3.73 -21.89
N PRO A 261 5.72 2.85 -22.75
CA PRO A 261 5.89 3.14 -24.17
C PRO A 261 4.55 3.54 -24.80
N ALA A 262 4.60 4.45 -25.76
CA ALA A 262 3.45 5.19 -26.31
C ALA A 262 2.33 4.35 -26.97
N SER A 263 2.43 3.01 -26.96
CA SER A 263 1.48 2.07 -27.55
C SER A 263 0.35 1.63 -26.62
N ILE A 264 0.40 1.94 -25.32
CA ILE A 264 -0.70 1.61 -24.38
C ILE A 264 -1.62 2.84 -24.21
N PRO A 265 -2.96 2.70 -24.38
CA PRO A 265 -3.86 3.84 -24.33
C PRO A 265 -3.74 4.61 -23.00
N ARG A 266 -3.39 5.90 -23.09
CA ARG A 266 -3.28 6.78 -21.94
C ARG A 266 -4.66 7.02 -21.34
N CYS A 267 -4.82 6.79 -20.04
CA CYS A 267 -6.02 7.21 -19.30
C CYS A 267 -5.97 8.72 -19.00
N SER A 268 -6.42 9.53 -19.96
CA SER A 268 -6.59 11.00 -19.82
C SER A 268 -7.76 11.38 -18.90
N PRO A 269 -7.72 12.56 -18.24
CA PRO A 269 -8.54 12.98 -17.10
C PRO A 269 -10.03 12.63 -17.20
#